data_AF-A0A356QCP2-F1
#
_entry.id   AF-A0A356QCP2-F1
#
_cell.length_a   1.000
_cell.length_b   1.000
_cell.length_c   1.000
_cell.angle_alpha   90.00
_cell.angle_beta   90.00
_cell.angle_gamma   90.00
#
_symmetry.space_group_name_H-M   'P 1'
#
loop_
_entity.id
_entity.type
_entity.pdbx_description
1 polymer ?
#
loop_
_entity_poly.entity_id
_entity_poly.type
_entity_poly.pdbx_seq_one_letter_code
_entity_poly.pdbx_strand_id
1 'polypeptide(L)'
;PAIPEALSRFEYAQVSIPIAILIWAMIFPMMAQIDFSAIAGVRRQPKGLAITTTVNWLIKPFTMFALAWLFFMVIFKPWIPDALASQYLAGAILLGAAPCTAMVFVWSYLTRGD
;
A
#
# COMPACT_ATOMS: atom_id res chain seq x y z
N PRO A 1 9.56 25.84 -11.12
CA PRO A 1 8.90 26.70 -10.10
C PRO A 1 7.41 27.02 -10.34
N ALA A 2 6.86 26.93 -11.57
CA ALA A 2 5.47 27.38 -11.83
C ALA A 2 4.36 26.32 -11.63
N ILE A 3 4.69 25.03 -11.62
CA ILE A 3 3.72 23.92 -11.49
C ILE A 3 3.17 23.81 -10.05
N PRO A 4 3.98 23.93 -8.98
CA PRO A 4 3.48 23.84 -7.61
C PRO A 4 2.49 24.97 -7.24
N GLU A 5 2.75 26.20 -7.69
CA GLU A 5 1.88 27.36 -7.39
C GLU A 5 0.52 27.30 -8.12
N ALA A 6 0.49 26.74 -9.33
CA ALA A 6 -0.76 26.52 -10.06
C ALA A 6 -1.61 25.41 -9.42
N LEU A 7 -0.99 24.35 -8.87
CA LEU A 7 -1.68 23.33 -8.09
C LEU A 7 -2.18 23.83 -6.73
N SER A 8 -1.47 24.77 -6.09
CA SER A 8 -1.87 25.35 -4.81
C SER A 8 -3.12 26.25 -4.90
N ARG A 9 -3.38 26.88 -6.06
CA ARG A 9 -4.66 27.56 -6.31
C ARG A 9 -5.88 26.62 -6.36
N PHE A 10 -5.66 25.31 -6.51
CA PHE A 10 -6.67 24.26 -6.51
C PHE A 10 -6.57 23.32 -5.29
N GLU A 11 -5.81 23.72 -4.26
CA GLU A 11 -5.87 23.08 -2.95
C GLU A 11 -7.06 23.60 -2.16
N TYR A 12 -8.08 22.76 -1.98
CA TYR A 12 -9.10 22.97 -0.97
C TYR A 12 -8.80 22.01 0.18
N ALA A 13 -8.57 22.54 1.39
CA ALA A 13 -8.31 21.76 2.61
C ALA A 13 -7.10 20.80 2.55
N GLN A 14 -5.97 21.22 1.96
CA GLN A 14 -4.73 20.43 1.85
C GLN A 14 -4.83 19.15 1.01
N VAL A 15 -5.88 19.02 0.19
CA VAL A 15 -6.03 17.94 -0.77
C VAL A 15 -6.11 18.53 -2.17
N SER A 16 -5.15 18.17 -3.03
CA SER A 16 -5.18 18.62 -4.43
C SER A 16 -6.31 17.91 -5.17
N ILE A 17 -7.36 18.64 -5.51
CA ILE A 17 -8.52 18.12 -6.27
C ILE A 17 -8.09 17.36 -7.54
N PRO A 18 -7.09 17.83 -8.33
CA PRO A 18 -6.61 17.08 -9.50
C PRO A 18 -6.04 15.70 -9.16
N ILE A 19 -5.28 15.59 -8.05
CA ILE A 19 -4.71 14.32 -7.60
C ILE A 19 -5.84 13.39 -7.14
N ALA A 20 -6.83 13.90 -6.41
CA ALA A 20 -7.97 13.10 -5.96
C ALA A 20 -8.74 12.49 -7.14
N ILE A 21 -8.99 13.26 -8.20
CA ILE A 21 -9.65 12.77 -9.42
C ILE A 21 -8.82 11.68 -10.11
N LEU A 22 -7.50 11.88 -10.23
CA LEU A 22 -6.61 10.90 -10.86
C LEU A 22 -6.54 9.59 -10.07
N ILE A 23 -6.44 9.67 -8.74
CA ILE A 23 -6.47 8.48 -7.87
C ILE A 23 -7.81 7.76 -8.01
N TRP A 24 -8.93 8.51 -8.02
CA TRP A 24 -10.26 7.91 -8.19
C TRP A 24 -10.40 7.20 -9.55
N ALA A 25 -9.94 7.83 -10.62
CA ALA A 25 -9.92 7.24 -11.96
C ALA A 25 -9.06 5.97 -12.04
N MET A 26 -7.99 5.87 -11.24
CA MET A 26 -7.15 4.67 -11.15
C MET A 26 -7.80 3.55 -10.30
N ILE A 27 -8.53 3.90 -9.24
CA ILE A 27 -9.20 2.93 -8.35
C ILE A 27 -10.46 2.34 -9.00
N PHE A 28 -11.24 3.16 -9.71
CA PHE A 28 -12.49 2.76 -10.36
C PHE A 28 -12.40 1.47 -11.22
N PRO A 29 -11.43 1.31 -12.14
CA PRO A 29 -11.35 0.12 -12.99
C PRO A 29 -11.05 -1.16 -12.19
N MET A 30 -10.30 -1.08 -11.08
CA MET A 30 -10.08 -2.25 -10.22
C MET A 30 -11.35 -2.63 -9.46
N MET A 31 -12.13 -1.65 -9.02
CA MET A 31 -13.40 -1.90 -8.31
C MET A 31 -14.47 -2.52 -9.22
N ALA A 32 -14.55 -2.06 -10.46
CA ALA A 32 -15.51 -2.58 -11.44
C ALA A 32 -15.22 -4.02 -11.90
N GLN A 33 -13.98 -4.50 -11.75
CA GLN A 33 -13.56 -5.87 -12.09
C GLN A 33 -13.86 -6.90 -11.00
N ILE A 34 -14.43 -6.49 -9.86
CA ILE A 34 -14.74 -7.40 -8.76
C ILE A 34 -15.96 -8.24 -9.12
N ASP A 35 -15.75 -9.53 -9.34
CA ASP A 35 -16.82 -10.51 -9.52
C ASP A 35 -17.35 -11.00 -8.16
N PHE A 36 -18.56 -10.58 -7.81
CA PHE A 36 -19.22 -10.97 -6.56
C PHE A 36 -19.56 -12.47 -6.50
N SER A 37 -19.69 -13.15 -7.64
CA SER A 37 -19.92 -14.59 -7.67
C SER A 37 -18.68 -15.38 -7.25
N ALA A 38 -17.48 -14.88 -7.57
CA ALA A 38 -16.20 -15.46 -7.15
C ALA A 38 -16.01 -15.40 -5.62
N ILE A 39 -16.52 -14.35 -4.97
CA ILE A 39 -16.45 -14.18 -3.50
C ILE A 39 -17.17 -15.33 -2.78
N ALA A 40 -18.30 -15.82 -3.31
CA ALA A 40 -19.01 -16.96 -2.72
C ALA A 40 -18.20 -18.28 -2.80
N GLY A 41 -17.34 -18.41 -3.82
CA GLY A 41 -16.46 -19.56 -4.04
C GLY A 41 -15.26 -19.62 -3.10
N VAL A 42 -14.82 -18.50 -2.54
CA VAL A 42 -13.63 -18.39 -1.67
C VAL A 42 -13.71 -19.34 -0.45
N ARG A 43 -14.92 -19.63 0.04
CA ARG A 43 -15.13 -20.53 1.18
C ARG A 43 -14.70 -21.99 0.89
N ARG A 44 -14.54 -22.37 -0.39
CA ARG A 44 -14.07 -23.70 -0.80
C ARG A 44 -12.56 -23.90 -0.64
N GLN A 45 -11.77 -22.83 -0.53
CA GLN A 45 -10.31 -22.89 -0.37
C GLN A 45 -9.82 -22.11 0.87
N PRO A 46 -10.20 -22.52 2.10
CA PRO A 46 -9.87 -21.78 3.31
C PRO A 46 -8.36 -21.76 3.63
N LYS A 47 -7.60 -22.78 3.20
CA LYS A 47 -6.16 -22.86 3.45
C LYS A 47 -5.39 -21.74 2.74
N GLY A 48 -5.68 -21.51 1.46
CA GLY A 48 -5.03 -20.45 0.68
C GLY A 48 -5.33 -19.06 1.25
N LEU A 49 -6.60 -18.81 1.58
CA LEU A 49 -7.02 -17.56 2.23
C LEU A 49 -6.32 -17.38 3.58
N ALA A 50 -6.28 -18.41 4.43
CA ALA A 50 -5.65 -18.32 5.75
C ALA A 50 -4.15 -18.01 5.66
N ILE A 51 -3.43 -18.64 4.72
CA ILE A 51 -2.01 -18.35 4.49
C ILE A 51 -1.84 -16.90 4.02
N THR A 52 -2.57 -16.49 2.98
CA THR A 52 -2.45 -15.14 2.42
C THR A 52 -2.81 -14.05 3.43
N THR A 53 -3.88 -14.23 4.21
CA THR A 53 -4.26 -13.29 5.27
C THR A 53 -3.21 -13.26 6.37
N THR A 54 -2.70 -14.41 6.82
CA THR A 54 -1.66 -14.47 7.86
C THR A 54 -0.38 -13.79 7.37
N VAL A 55 0.08 -14.08 6.16
CA VAL A 55 1.29 -13.46 5.60
C VAL A 55 1.09 -11.94 5.47
N ASN A 56 -0.03 -11.49 4.92
CA ASN A 56 -0.27 -10.07 4.68
C ASN A 56 -0.48 -9.24 5.95
N TRP A 57 -1.14 -9.80 6.97
CA TRP A 57 -1.51 -9.05 8.17
C TRP A 57 -0.63 -9.34 9.39
N LEU A 58 0.05 -10.48 9.44
CA LEU A 58 0.89 -10.86 10.58
C LEU A 58 2.38 -10.87 10.23
N ILE A 59 2.78 -11.38 9.07
CA ILE A 59 4.21 -11.47 8.76
C ILE A 59 4.71 -10.15 8.18
N LYS A 60 4.01 -9.62 7.18
CA LYS A 60 4.43 -8.43 6.42
C LYS A 60 4.58 -7.17 7.29
N PRO A 61 3.60 -6.73 8.11
CA PRO A 61 3.72 -5.48 8.87
C PRO A 61 4.78 -5.57 9.97
N PHE A 62 4.94 -6.72 10.61
CA PHE A 62 5.95 -6.92 11.66
C PHE A 62 7.35 -6.99 11.07
N THR A 63 7.52 -7.64 9.92
CA THR A 63 8.80 -7.64 9.20
C THR A 63 9.15 -6.23 8.74
N MET A 64 8.19 -5.47 8.21
CA MET A 64 8.41 -4.08 7.82
C MET A 64 8.74 -3.18 9.00
N PHE A 65 8.05 -3.34 10.13
CA PHE A 65 8.38 -2.62 11.36
C PHE A 65 9.81 -2.95 11.81
N ALA A 66 10.17 -4.22 11.89
CA ALA A 66 11.50 -4.65 12.33
C ALA A 66 12.61 -4.08 11.45
N LEU A 67 12.45 -4.16 10.13
CA LEU A 67 13.40 -3.61 9.17
C LEU A 67 13.47 -2.08 9.24
N ALA A 68 12.32 -1.40 9.18
CA ALA A 68 12.28 0.07 9.22
C ALA A 68 12.83 0.60 10.56
N TRP A 69 12.53 -0.06 11.68
CA TRP A 69 13.07 0.30 12.98
C TRP A 69 14.59 0.10 13.03
N LEU A 70 15.10 -1.04 12.56
CA LEU A 70 16.54 -1.31 12.53
C LEU A 70 17.28 -0.24 11.70
N PHE A 71 16.78 0.10 10.51
CA PHE A 71 17.44 1.08 9.66
C PHE A 71 17.29 2.51 10.21
N PHE A 72 16.07 2.97 10.51
CA PHE A 72 15.85 4.38 10.86
C PHE A 72 16.18 4.72 12.31
N MET A 73 16.00 3.80 13.26
CA MET A 73 16.21 4.08 14.70
C MET A 73 17.56 3.59 15.22
N VAL A 74 18.21 2.62 14.55
CA VAL A 74 19.51 2.07 15.00
C VAL A 74 20.64 2.48 14.07
N ILE A 75 20.59 2.10 12.79
CA ILE A 75 21.70 2.30 11.84
C ILE A 75 21.86 3.77 11.45
N PHE A 76 20.77 4.44 11.07
CA PHE A 76 20.79 5.82 10.59
C PHE A 76 20.58 6.88 11.67
N LYS A 77 20.48 6.47 12.95
CA LYS A 77 20.36 7.38 14.09
C LYS A 77 21.40 8.53 14.09
N PRO A 78 22.67 8.33 13.72
CA PRO A 78 23.65 9.42 13.69
C PRO A 78 23.47 10.39 12.50
N TRP A 79 22.73 9.99 11.46
CA TRP A 79 22.64 10.72 10.19
C TRP A 79 21.28 11.39 9.97
N ILE A 80 20.25 11.01 10.75
CA ILE A 80 18.87 11.50 10.56
C ILE A 80 18.33 12.02 11.90
N PRO A 81 17.67 13.20 11.94
CA PRO A 81 16.98 13.69 13.13
C PRO A 81 15.87 12.73 13.61
N ASP A 82 15.73 12.56 14.93
CA ASP A 82 14.76 11.60 15.52
C ASP A 82 13.30 11.82 15.04
N ALA A 83 12.90 13.08 14.83
CA ALA A 83 11.57 13.41 14.33
C ALA A 83 11.33 12.87 12.90
N LEU A 84 12.35 12.94 12.04
CA LEU A 84 12.26 12.50 10.65
C LEU A 84 12.33 10.96 10.56
N ALA A 85 13.17 10.33 11.39
CA ALA A 85 13.24 8.88 11.50
C ALA A 85 11.90 8.27 11.94
N SER A 86 11.20 8.93 12.88
CA SER A 86 9.86 8.54 13.32
C SER A 86 8.82 8.63 12.20
N GLN A 87 8.88 9.69 11.38
CA GLN A 87 7.99 9.85 10.22
C GLN A 87 8.26 8.79 9.13
N TYR A 88 9.54 8.49 8.85
CA TYR A 88 9.90 7.45 7.89
C TYR A 88 9.52 6.05 8.36
N LEU A 89 9.68 5.76 9.65
CA LEU A 89 9.19 4.52 10.25
C LEU A 89 7.67 4.37 10.06
N ALA A 90 6.90 5.41 10.38
CA ALA A 90 5.45 5.39 10.19
C ALA A 90 5.07 5.19 8.72
N GLY A 91 5.70 5.93 7.80
CA GLY A 91 5.49 5.80 6.36
C GLY A 91 5.81 4.39 5.83
N ALA A 92 6.92 3.80 6.26
CA ALA A 92 7.32 2.46 5.85
C ALA A 92 6.32 1.39 6.31
N ILE A 93 5.78 1.50 7.53
CA ILE A 93 4.75 0.59 8.03
C ILE A 93 3.45 0.73 7.24
N LEU A 94 3.02 1.97 6.97
CA LEU A 94 1.80 2.25 6.19
C LEU A 94 1.90 1.69 4.76
N LEU A 95 3.03 1.91 4.09
CA LEU A 95 3.30 1.35 2.77
C LEU A 95 3.41 -0.19 2.82
N GLY A 96 4.01 -0.73 3.87
CA GLY A 96 4.12 -2.16 4.12
C GLY A 96 2.76 -2.84 4.32
N ALA A 97 1.82 -2.19 5.01
CA ALA A 97 0.48 -2.72 5.23
C ALA A 97 -0.40 -2.67 3.96
N ALA A 98 -0.11 -1.77 3.02
CA ALA A 98 -0.90 -1.63 1.80
C ALA A 98 -0.81 -2.91 0.94
N PRO A 99 -1.95 -3.55 0.57
CA PRO A 99 -1.97 -4.67 -0.35
C PRO A 99 -1.71 -4.17 -1.79
N CYS A 100 -0.86 -4.88 -2.54
CA CYS A 100 -0.65 -4.60 -3.94
C CYS A 100 -1.46 -5.58 -4.79
N THR A 101 -2.70 -5.20 -5.14
CA THR A 101 -3.61 -6.04 -5.91
C THR A 101 -3.13 -6.24 -7.35
N ALA A 102 -2.72 -5.17 -8.02
CA ALA A 102 -2.29 -5.21 -9.43
C ALA A 102 -1.10 -6.15 -9.67
N MET A 103 -0.10 -6.12 -8.80
CA MET A 103 1.09 -6.98 -8.95
C MET A 103 0.74 -8.46 -8.75
N VAL A 104 -0.13 -8.77 -7.78
CA VAL A 104 -0.57 -10.16 -7.54
C VAL A 104 -1.31 -10.70 -8.76
N PHE A 105 -2.19 -9.92 -9.40
CA PHE A 105 -2.87 -10.34 -10.63
C PHE A 105 -1.89 -10.65 -11.78
N VAL A 106 -0.88 -9.79 -11.96
CA VAL A 106 0.13 -10.01 -13.00
C VAL A 106 0.95 -11.28 -12.71
N TRP A 107 1.35 -11.51 -11.45
CA TRP A 107 2.06 -12.73 -11.08
C TRP A 107 1.20 -13.98 -11.27
N SER A 108 -0.05 -13.97 -10.80
CA SER A 108 -0.97 -15.10 -11.00
C SER A 108 -1.14 -15.42 -12.49
N TYR A 109 -1.31 -14.40 -13.33
CA TYR A 109 -1.39 -14.59 -14.78
C TYR A 109 -0.10 -15.21 -15.36
N LEU A 110 1.07 -14.71 -14.95
CA LEU A 110 2.37 -15.21 -15.42
C LEU A 110 2.65 -16.64 -14.95
N THR A 111 2.25 -17.00 -13.72
CA THR A 111 2.48 -18.32 -13.14
C THR A 111 1.39 -19.32 -13.52
N ARG A 112 0.38 -18.93 -14.31
CA ARG A 112 -0.86 -19.71 -14.55
C ARG A 112 -1.50 -20.17 -13.22
N GLY A 113 -1.40 -19.30 -12.21
CA GLY A 113 -2.02 -19.50 -10.91
C GLY A 113 -3.51 -19.20 -10.96
N ASP A 114 -4.24 -19.72 -9.96
CA ASP A 114 -5.67 -19.47 -9.75
C ASP A 114 -5.98 -17.98 -9.47
#